data_AF-A0A2C5X5N3-F1
#
_entry.id   AF-A0A2C5X5N3-F1
#
_cell.length_a   1.000
_cell.length_b   1.000
_cell.length_c   1.000
_cell.angle_alpha   90.00
_cell.angle_beta   90.00
_cell.angle_gamma   90.00
#
_symmetry.space_group_name_H-M   'P 1'
#
loop_
_entity.id
_entity.type
_entity.pdbx_description
1 polymer ?
#
loop_
_entity_poly.entity_id
_entity_poly.type
_entity_poly.pdbx_seq_one_letter_code
_entity_poly.pdbx_strand_id
1 'polypeptide(L)' 'MCQYYAHQFVCKHKSLSFARYCERAGLIQTPCQDRSIWQTIGMDNACEECIMYFPDKFPRRRMGRI' A
#
# COMPACT_ATOMS: atom_id res chain seq x y z
N MET A 1 3.63 18.14 1.48
CA MET A 1 4.12 16.87 0.89
C MET A 1 3.28 15.71 1.40
N CYS A 2 2.76 14.89 0.51
CA CYS A 2 1.91 13.74 0.83
C CYS A 2 2.81 12.53 1.15
N GLN A 3 2.57 11.85 2.26
CA GLN A 3 3.26 10.61 2.61
C GLN A 3 2.31 9.42 2.44
N TYR A 4 2.85 8.28 2.00
CA TYR A 4 2.08 7.09 1.65
C TYR A 4 2.62 5.84 2.35
N TYR A 5 1.72 4.92 2.70
CA TYR A 5 2.07 3.54 2.98
C TYR A 5 2.22 2.78 1.68
N ALA A 6 3.29 2.01 1.55
CA ALA A 6 3.48 1.05 0.46
C ALA A 6 3.14 -0.36 0.96
N HIS A 7 2.04 -0.93 0.50
CA HIS A 7 1.73 -2.33 0.78
C HIS A 7 2.49 -3.22 -0.19
N GLN A 8 3.30 -4.14 0.32
CA GLN A 8 4.04 -5.12 -0.47
C GLN A 8 3.39 -6.49 -0.29
N PHE A 9 2.75 -6.99 -1.34
CA PHE A 9 2.04 -8.26 -1.31
C PHE A 9 2.96 -9.45 -1.62
N VAL A 10 2.59 -10.66 -1.18
CA VAL A 10 3.33 -11.90 -1.51
C VAL A 10 3.39 -12.18 -3.01
N CYS A 11 2.42 -11.66 -3.78
CA CYS A 11 2.41 -11.72 -5.24
C CYS A 11 3.37 -10.71 -5.90
N LYS A 12 4.22 -10.01 -5.12
CA LYS A 12 5.19 -8.99 -5.54
C LYS A 12 4.61 -7.68 -6.07
N HIS A 13 3.28 -7.55 -6.14
CA HIS A 13 2.63 -6.27 -6.42
C HIS A 13 2.77 -5.30 -5.25
N LYS A 14 2.60 -4.02 -5.56
CA LYS A 14 2.61 -2.93 -4.59
C LYS A 14 1.37 -2.06 -4.75
N SER A 15 0.77 -1.65 -3.64
CA SER A 15 -0.27 -0.61 -3.63
C SER A 15 0.15 0.55 -2.74
N LEU A 16 -0.33 1.76 -3.04
CA LEU A 16 -0.07 2.94 -2.23
C LEU A 16 -1.36 3.42 -1.57
N SER A 17 -1.31 3.67 -0.27
CA SER A 17 -2.40 4.26 0.49
C SER A 17 -1.91 5.52 1.17
N PHE A 18 -2.74 6.57 1.18
CA PHE A 18 -2.37 7.83 1.83
C PHE A 18 -2.16 7.60 3.33
N ALA A 19 -1.02 8.07 3.86
CA ALA A 19 -0.69 7.98 5.27
C ALA A 19 -1.02 9.29 5.98
N ARG A 20 -0.29 10.36 5.63
CA ARG A 20 -0.50 11.70 6.20
C ARG A 20 0.13 12.77 5.34
N TYR A 21 -0.15 14.02 5.68
CA TYR A 21 0.66 15.15 5.24
C TYR A 21 1.96 15.21 6.06
N CYS A 22 3.05 15.65 5.43
CA CYS A 22 4.31 15.97 6.12
C CYS A 22 4.12 17.09 7.15
N GLU A 23 5.05 17.22 8.09
CA GLU A 23 5.06 18.36 9.00
C GLU A 23 5.21 19.67 8.23
N ARG A 24 4.54 20.71 8.73
CA ARG A 24 4.56 22.06 8.14
C ARG A 24 5.87 22.73 8.53
N ALA A 25 6.95 22.49 7.78
CA ALA A 25 8.15 23.33 7.86
C ALA A 25 8.25 24.20 6.60
N GLY A 26 7.92 25.49 6.76
CA GLY A 26 8.38 26.58 5.90
C GLY A 26 7.77 26.72 4.50
N LEU A 27 6.57 27.28 4.40
CA LEU A 27 6.11 28.21 3.34
C LEU A 27 6.16 27.82 1.84
N ILE A 28 6.69 26.67 1.43
CA ILE A 28 6.68 26.23 0.02
C ILE A 28 5.86 24.94 -0.09
N GLN A 29 4.62 25.08 -0.56
CA GLN A 29 3.79 23.94 -0.95
C GLN A 29 4.28 23.43 -2.30
N THR A 30 5.25 22.52 -2.30
CA THR A 30 5.56 21.75 -3.52
C THR A 30 4.37 20.81 -3.81
N PRO A 31 3.87 20.78 -5.06
CA PRO A 31 2.85 19.80 -5.46
C PRO A 31 3.36 18.39 -5.17
N CYS A 32 2.48 17.45 -4.81
CA CYS A 32 2.81 16.08 -4.43
C CYS A 32 3.35 15.21 -5.61
N GLN A 33 4.22 15.78 -6.47
CA GLN A 33 4.79 15.15 -7.65
C GLN A 33 5.50 13.84 -7.30
N ASP A 34 6.30 13.83 -6.22
CA ASP A 34 6.91 12.61 -5.69
C ASP A 34 6.12 12.10 -4.48
N ARG A 35 5.52 10.91 -4.63
CA ARG A 35 4.83 10.19 -3.56
C ARG A 35 5.85 9.63 -2.57
N SER A 36 6.17 10.38 -1.52
CA SER A 36 7.10 9.92 -0.49
C SER A 36 6.53 8.74 0.29
N ILE A 37 7.31 7.68 0.45
CA ILE A 37 6.90 6.50 1.22
C ILE A 37 7.22 6.75 2.70
N TRP A 38 6.18 6.74 3.54
CA TRP A 38 6.31 6.76 5.00
C TRP A 38 6.88 5.43 5.50
N GLN A 39 6.25 4.34 5.08
CA GLN A 39 6.60 2.99 5.49
C GLN A 39 6.12 1.98 4.45
N THR A 40 6.86 0.88 4.35
CA THR A 40 6.46 -0.30 3.60
C THR A 40 5.86 -1.33 4.57
N ILE A 41 4.65 -1.79 4.27
CA ILE A 41 3.92 -2.79 5.06
C ILE A 41 3.90 -4.08 4.25
N GLY A 42 4.47 -5.15 4.80
CA GLY A 42 4.37 -6.49 4.22
C GLY A 42 2.97 -7.04 4.44
N MET A 43 2.34 -7.51 3.37
CA MET A 43 1.02 -8.15 3.43
C MET A 43 1.19 -9.66 3.30
N ASP A 44 0.48 -10.42 4.14
CA ASP A 44 0.51 -11.89 4.12
C ASP A 44 -0.29 -12.49 2.94
N ASN A 45 -1.16 -11.69 2.33
CA ASN A 45 -2.01 -12.09 1.22
C ASN A 45 -1.51 -11.51 -0.11
N ALA A 46 -1.99 -12.08 -1.22
CA ALA A 46 -1.83 -11.47 -2.53
C ALA A 46 -2.76 -10.24 -2.68
N CYS A 47 -2.50 -9.38 -3.67
CA CYS A 47 -3.42 -8.28 -3.96
C CYS A 47 -4.77 -8.79 -4.50
N GLU A 48 -5.80 -7.96 -4.42
CA GLU A 48 -7.16 -8.33 -4.84
C GLU A 48 -7.23 -8.78 -6.30
N GLU A 49 -6.50 -8.12 -7.20
CA GLU A 49 -6.41 -8.50 -8.60
C GLU A 49 -5.81 -9.89 -8.79
N CYS A 50 -4.70 -10.20 -8.12
CA CYS A 50 -4.08 -11.53 -8.21
C CYS A 50 -4.98 -12.61 -7.65
N ILE A 51 -5.70 -12.32 -6.57
CA ILE A 51 -6.69 -13.22 -6.00
C ILE A 51 -7.86 -13.44 -6.98
N MET A 52 -8.30 -12.39 -7.68
CA MET A 52 -9.43 -12.46 -8.59
C MET A 52 -9.09 -13.18 -9.90
N TYR A 53 -7.92 -12.91 -10.48
CA TYR A 53 -7.50 -13.44 -11.79
C TYR A 53 -6.72 -14.75 -11.70
N PHE A 54 -6.10 -15.05 -10.56
CA PHE A 54 -5.32 -16.27 -10.36
C PHE A 54 -5.69 -16.99 -9.05
N PRO A 55 -6.97 -17.39 -8.87
CA PRO A 55 -7.46 -17.99 -7.63
C PRO A 55 -6.73 -19.30 -7.28
N ASP A 56 -6.26 -20.07 -8.27
CA ASP A 56 -5.50 -21.30 -8.04
C ASP A 56 -4.10 -21.05 -7.45
N LYS A 57 -3.50 -19.90 -7.77
CA LYS A 57 -2.17 -19.51 -7.27
C LYS A 57 -2.25 -18.74 -5.95
N PHE A 58 -3.33 -17.98 -5.77
CA PHE A 58 -3.54 -17.10 -4.63
C PHE A 58 -4.94 -17.30 -4.03
N PRO A 59 -5.17 -18.40 -3.29
CA PRO A 59 -6.46 -18.63 -2.67
C PRO A 59 -6.76 -17.56 -1.61
N ARG A 60 -8.00 -17.05 -1.57
CA ARG A 60 -8.44 -16.19 -0.46
C ARG A 60 -8.34 -16.99 0.83
N ARG A 61 -7.37 -16.65 1.68
CA ARG A 61 -7.36 -17.16 3.06
C ARG A 61 -8.58 -16.57 3.76
N ARG A 62 -9.52 -17.44 4.14
CA ARG A 62 -10.58 -17.07 5.08
C ARG A 62 -9.90 -16.77 6.41
N MET A 63 -9.63 -15.49 6.70
CA MET A 63 -9.36 -15.08 8.09
C MET A 63 -10.59 -15.49 8.89
N GLY A 64 -10.39 -16.43 9.82
CA GLY A 64 -11.46 -16.88 10.72
C GLY A 64 -12.06 -15.68 11.43
N ARG A 65 -13.40 -15.63 11.46
CA ARG A 65 -14.12 -14.74 12.38
C ARG A 65 -13.64 -15.10 13.80
N ILE A 66 -13.07 -14.13 14.50
CA ILE A 66 -12.91 -14.18 15.96
C ILE A 66 -14.30 -13.96 16.58
#